data_AF-A0A7V1JJ82-F1
#
_entry.id   AF-A0A7V1JJ82-F1
#
_cell.length_a   1.000
_cell.length_b   1.000
_cell.length_c   1.000
_cell.angle_alpha   90.00
_cell.angle_beta   90.00
_cell.angle_gamma   90.00
#
_symmetry.space_group_name_H-M   'P 1'
#
loop_
_entity.id
_entity.type
_entity.pdbx_description
1 polymer ?
#
loop_
_entity_poly.entity_id
_entity_poly.type
_entity_poly.pdbx_seq_one_letter_code
_entity_poly.pdbx_strand_id
1 'polypeptide(L)'
;MKIVSVVGARPQFIKAAAVSRVLRQRHQELLVHTGQHYDYGLSQVFFDELDLPRPDLNLGVGSGPHGEQTGAMLAAIERVLIQQQPDWVLVYG
;
A
#
# COMPACT_ATOMS: atom_id res chain seq x y z
N MET A 1 -7.43 5.46 16.07
CA MET A 1 -6.65 4.25 15.75
C MET A 1 -5.76 4.55 14.57
N LYS A 2 -4.54 4.03 14.60
CA LYS A 2 -3.57 4.10 13.52
C LYS A 2 -3.62 2.79 12.74
N ILE A 3 -3.89 2.88 11.44
CA ILE A 3 -4.08 1.73 10.56
C ILE A 3 -3.07 1.82 9.43
N VAL A 4 -2.36 0.72 9.17
CA VAL A 4 -1.49 0.60 7.99
C VAL A 4 -2.21 -0.26 6.95
N SER A 5 -2.53 0.34 5.80
CA SER A 5 -3.11 -0.37 4.65
C SER A 5 -2.00 -0.70 3.66
N VAL A 6 -1.78 -1.98 3.35
CA VAL A 6 -0.72 -2.41 2.42
C VAL A 6 -1.35 -2.81 1.08
N VAL A 7 -0.88 -2.18 0.01
CA VAL A 7 -1.29 -2.44 -1.37
C VAL A 7 -0.09 -2.63 -2.28
N GLY A 8 -0.28 -3.30 -3.41
CA GLY A 8 0.79 -3.49 -4.38
C GLY A 8 0.33 -3.86 -5.78
N ALA A 9 -0.78 -4.58 -5.94
CA ALA A 9 -1.35 -4.92 -7.24
C ALA A 9 -2.57 -4.04 -7.58
N ARG A 10 -2.81 -3.82 -8.88
CA ARG A 10 -3.93 -2.98 -9.38
C ARG A 10 -5.31 -3.29 -8.76
N PRO A 11 -5.75 -4.56 -8.61
CA PRO A 11 -7.05 -4.86 -7.99
C PRO A 11 -7.14 -4.39 -6.53
N GLN A 12 -6.01 -4.28 -5.84
CA GLN A 12 -5.96 -3.82 -4.45
C GLN A 12 -6.17 -2.31 -4.37
N PHE A 13 -5.77 -1.52 -5.38
CA PHE A 13 -6.00 -0.07 -5.41
C PHE A 13 -7.50 0.24 -5.49
N ILE A 14 -8.24 -0.51 -6.32
CA ILE A 14 -9.70 -0.37 -6.45
C ILE A 14 -10.38 -0.64 -5.10
N LYS A 15 -10.01 -1.72 -4.42
CA LYS A 15 -10.54 -2.06 -3.09
C LYS A 15 -10.15 -1.02 -2.04
N ALA A 16 -8.89 -0.59 -2.06
CA ALA A 16 -8.38 0.42 -1.15
C ALA A 16 -9.08 1.77 -1.35
N ALA A 17 -9.43 2.16 -2.59
CA ALA A 17 -10.15 3.40 -2.86
C ALA A 17 -11.50 3.46 -2.13
N ALA A 18 -12.27 2.37 -2.19
CA ALA A 18 -13.55 2.28 -1.50
C ALA A 18 -13.39 2.31 0.02
N VAL A 19 -12.38 1.64 0.56
CA VAL A 19 -12.18 1.50 2.02
C VAL A 19 -11.50 2.74 2.62
N SER A 20 -10.39 3.19 2.05
CA SER A 20 -9.55 4.30 2.52
C SER A 20 -10.36 5.58 2.71
N ARG A 21 -11.24 5.91 1.76
CA ARG A 21 -12.09 7.10 1.81
C ARG A 21 -12.95 7.17 3.06
N VAL A 22 -13.51 6.03 3.49
CA VAL A 22 -14.35 5.96 4.69
C VAL A 22 -13.47 5.83 5.94
N LEU A 23 -12.39 5.06 5.86
CA LEU A 23 -11.46 4.82 6.97
C LEU A 23 -10.84 6.13 7.49
N ARG A 24 -10.38 6.99 6.58
CA ARG A 24 -9.74 8.28 6.90
C ARG A 24 -10.69 9.30 7.55
N GLN A 25 -12.00 9.09 7.51
CA GLN A 25 -12.96 9.98 8.19
C GLN A 25 -12.94 9.82 9.71
N ARG A 26 -12.49 8.66 10.22
CA ARG A 26 -12.56 8.31 11.65
C ARG A 26 -11.23 7.83 12.22
N HIS A 27 -10.28 7.45 11.37
CA HIS A 27 -9.02 6.85 11.76
C HIS A 27 -7.85 7.47 11.00
N GLN A 28 -6.64 7.33 11.55
CA GLN A 28 -5.42 7.73 10.86
C GLN A 28 -4.94 6.55 10.02
N GLU A 29 -5.07 6.64 8.71
CA GLU A 29 -4.56 5.63 7.79
C GLU A 29 -3.20 6.04 7.22
N LEU A 30 -2.26 5.10 7.22
CA LEU A 30 -1.03 5.14 6.42
C LEU A 30 -1.17 4.13 5.27
N LEU A 31 -1.31 4.61 4.04
CA LEU A 31 -1.40 3.80 2.84
C LEU A 31 0.00 3.52 2.30
N VAL A 32 0.42 2.25 2.37
CA VAL A 32 1.74 1.77 1.97
C VAL A 32 1.63 1.00 0.66
N HIS A 33 2.37 1.44 -0.34
CA HIS A 33 2.50 0.77 -1.63
C HIS A 33 3.81 -0.02 -1.68
N THR A 34 3.77 -1.32 -1.99
CA THR A 34 4.98 -2.18 -1.98
C THR A 34 5.94 -1.91 -3.15
N GLY A 35 5.46 -1.37 -4.27
CA GLY A 35 6.35 -0.87 -5.33
C GLY A 35 6.89 -1.95 -6.27
N GLN A 36 6.22 -3.11 -6.36
CA GLN A 36 6.68 -4.27 -7.14
C GLN A 36 6.35 -4.20 -8.64
N HIS A 37 5.51 -3.26 -9.07
CA HIS A 37 5.14 -3.08 -10.48
C HIS A 37 5.94 -1.97 -11.15
N TYR A 38 6.37 -2.24 -12.39
CA TYR A 38 7.27 -1.38 -13.18
C TYR A 38 6.67 -0.06 -13.66
N ASP A 39 5.35 0.06 -13.73
CA ASP A 39 4.74 1.23 -14.37
C ASP A 39 4.11 2.18 -13.36
N TYR A 40 4.97 3.02 -12.77
CA TYR A 40 4.57 4.11 -11.89
C TYR A 40 3.57 5.05 -12.57
N GLY A 41 3.70 5.26 -13.89
CA GLY A 41 2.78 6.07 -14.69
C GLY A 41 1.39 5.44 -14.77
N LEU A 42 1.32 4.13 -14.99
CA LEU A 42 0.04 3.40 -15.04
C LEU A 42 -0.65 3.38 -13.66
N SER A 43 0.11 3.21 -12.58
CA SER A 43 -0.43 3.28 -11.22
C SER A 43 -1.00 4.66 -10.91
N GLN A 44 -0.33 5.74 -11.34
CA GLN A 44 -0.75 7.11 -11.07
C GLN A 44 -2.10 7.46 -11.69
N VAL A 45 -2.38 6.98 -12.91
CA VAL A 45 -3.69 7.13 -13.56
C VAL A 45 -4.81 6.55 -12.71
N PHE A 46 -4.61 5.38 -12.09
CA PHE A 46 -5.63 4.78 -11.21
C PHE A 46 -5.86 5.57 -9.92
N PHE A 47 -4.81 6.16 -9.33
CA PHE A 47 -4.98 7.00 -8.14
C PHE A 47 -5.83 8.24 -8.47
N ASP A 48 -5.56 8.86 -9.62
CA ASP A 48 -6.26 10.06 -10.07
C ASP A 48 -7.71 9.73 -10.50
N GLU A 49 -7.93 8.65 -11.28
CA GLU A 49 -9.28 8.25 -11.74
C GLU A 49 -10.20 7.74 -10.61
N LEU A 50 -9.63 7.10 -9.59
CA LEU A 50 -10.42 6.53 -8.48
C LEU A 50 -10.64 7.52 -7.33
N ASP A 51 -10.11 8.74 -7.42
CA ASP A 51 -10.05 9.70 -6.32
C ASP A 51 -9.53 9.01 -5.05
N LEU A 52 -8.44 8.27 -5.22
CA LEU A 52 -7.75 7.56 -4.16
C LEU A 52 -6.56 8.43 -3.72
N PRO A 53 -6.37 8.68 -2.41
CA PRO A 53 -5.18 9.36 -1.94
C PRO A 53 -3.92 8.64 -2.44
N ARG A 54 -2.94 9.42 -2.88
CA ARG A 54 -1.61 8.90 -3.21
C ARG A 54 -1.07 8.12 -2.02
N PRO A 55 -0.31 7.04 -2.24
CA PRO A 55 0.27 6.29 -1.15
C PRO A 55 1.18 7.21 -0.33
N ASP A 56 1.02 7.15 0.99
CA ASP A 56 1.83 7.93 1.93
C ASP A 56 3.29 7.43 1.93
N LEU A 57 3.50 6.15 1.59
CA LEU A 57 4.81 5.55 1.45
C LEU A 57 4.83 4.57 0.27
N ASN A 58 5.89 4.63 -0.54
CA ASN A 58 6.20 3.60 -1.54
C ASN A 58 7.51 2.91 -1.15
N LEU A 59 7.47 1.58 -0.97
CA LEU A 59 8.62 0.78 -0.52
C LEU A 59 9.63 0.51 -1.63
N GLY A 60 9.25 0.72 -2.91
CA GLY A 60 10.16 0.60 -4.04
C GLY A 60 10.81 -0.77 -4.19
N VAL A 61 10.11 -1.86 -3.84
CA VAL A 61 10.65 -3.23 -3.88
C VAL A 61 11.12 -3.62 -5.30
N GLY A 62 10.48 -3.08 -6.33
CA GLY A 62 10.82 -3.40 -7.72
C GLY A 62 10.40 -4.82 -8.11
N SER A 63 10.81 -5.24 -9.30
CA SER A 63 10.47 -6.55 -9.83
C SER A 63 11.66 -7.53 -9.79
N GLY A 64 11.36 -8.81 -9.91
CA GLY A 64 12.29 -9.93 -9.76
C GLY A 64 11.55 -11.27 -9.65
N PRO A 65 12.25 -12.38 -9.39
CA PRO A 65 11.63 -13.66 -9.08
C PRO A 65 10.72 -13.57 -7.84
N HIS A 66 9.68 -14.41 -7.78
CA HIS A 66 8.68 -14.35 -6.70
C HIS A 66 9.27 -14.45 -5.28
N GLY A 67 10.25 -15.34 -5.07
CA GLY A 67 10.90 -15.49 -3.76
C GLY A 67 11.66 -14.25 -3.33
N GLU A 68 12.39 -13.62 -4.25
CA GLU A 68 13.15 -12.39 -4.01
C GLU A 68 12.22 -11.22 -3.69
N GLN A 69 11.20 -11.00 -4.53
CA GLN A 69 10.20 -9.95 -4.29
C GLN A 69 9.49 -10.14 -2.95
N THR A 70 9.12 -11.37 -2.61
CA THR A 70 8.43 -11.67 -1.35
C THR A 70 9.33 -11.37 -0.15
N GLY A 71 10.60 -11.80 -0.19
CA GLY A 71 11.56 -11.50 0.87
C GLY A 71 11.81 -10.01 1.05
N ALA A 72 11.95 -9.27 -0.06
CA ALA A 72 12.13 -7.82 -0.04
C ALA A 72 10.89 -7.10 0.51
N MET A 73 9.68 -7.51 0.12
CA MET A 73 8.43 -6.98 0.68
C MET A 73 8.34 -7.22 2.19
N LEU A 74 8.63 -8.45 2.66
CA LEU A 74 8.59 -8.77 4.08
C LEU A 74 9.52 -7.86 4.90
N ALA A 75 10.79 -7.74 4.48
CA ALA A 75 11.77 -6.90 5.17
C ALA A 75 11.37 -5.41 5.17
N ALA A 76 10.84 -4.90 4.05
CA ALA A 76 10.44 -3.51 3.94
C ALA A 76 9.17 -3.20 4.75
N ILE A 77 8.17 -4.07 4.70
CA ILE A 77 6.92 -3.92 5.47
C ILE A 77 7.22 -3.99 6.98
N GLU A 78 8.05 -4.94 7.43
CA GLU A 78 8.41 -5.08 8.85
C GLU A 78 8.98 -3.78 9.42
N ARG A 79 9.91 -3.13 8.70
CA ARG A 79 10.49 -1.84 9.12
C ARG A 79 9.42 -0.77 9.33
N VAL A 80 8.44 -0.70 8.43
CA VAL A 80 7.31 0.23 8.57
C VAL A 80 6.48 -0.11 9.79
N LEU A 81 6.13 -1.38 10.00
CA LEU A 81 5.28 -1.78 11.12
C LEU A 81 5.95 -1.52 12.47
N ILE A 82 7.25 -1.80 12.61
CA ILE A 82 8.03 -1.52 13.82
C ILE A 82 8.08 -0.01 14.10
N GLN A 83 8.34 0.80 13.07
CA GLN A 83 8.45 2.25 13.22
C GLN A 83 7.09 2.89 13.50
N GLN A 84 6.04 2.44 12.82
CA GLN A 84 4.73 3.07 12.86
C GLN A 84 3.88 2.57 14.03
N GLN A 85 4.14 1.36 14.55
CA GLN A 85 3.37 0.73 15.63
C GLN A 85 1.85 0.90 15.43
N PRO A 86 1.29 0.46 14.29
CA PRO A 86 -0.13 0.61 14.05
C PRO A 86 -0.94 -0.28 14.99
N ASP A 87 -2.17 0.14 15.29
CA ASP A 87 -3.12 -0.72 15.99
C ASP A 87 -3.45 -1.92 15.08
N TRP A 88 -3.78 -1.65 13.81
CA TRP A 88 -4.24 -2.65 12.84
C TRP A 88 -3.47 -2.57 11.52
N VAL A 89 -3.29 -3.72 10.88
CA VAL A 89 -2.78 -3.82 9.51
C VAL A 89 -3.87 -4.38 8.61
N LEU A 90 -4.19 -3.66 7.53
CA LEU A 90 -5.17 -4.05 6.54
C LEU A 90 -4.46 -4.53 5.26
N VAL A 91 -4.80 -5.74 4.83
CA VAL A 91 -4.30 -6.35 3.60
C VAL A 91 -5.47 -6.72 2.69
N TYR A 92 -5.23 -6.70 1.39
CA TYR A 92 -6.24 -6.97 0.36
C TYR A 92 -5.88 -8.26 -0.38
N GLY A 93 -6.80 -9.23 -0.34
CA GLY A 93 -6.72 -10.44 -1.15
C GLY A 93 -6.92 -10.18 -2.64
#